data_AF-A0A5C7LZX1-F1
#
_entry.id   AF-A0A5C7LZX1-F1
#
_cell.length_a   1.000
_cell.length_b   1.000
_cell.length_c   1.000
_cell.angle_alpha   90.00
_cell.angle_beta   90.00
_cell.angle_gamma   90.00
#
_symmetry.space_group_name_H-M   'P 1'
#
loop_
_entity.id
_entity.type
_entity.pdbx_description
1 polymer ?
#
loop_
_entity_poly.entity_id
_entity_poly.type
_entity_poly.pdbx_seq_one_letter_code
_entity_poly.pdbx_strand_id
1 'polypeptide(L)'
;MWPEILDAESDSGADTRYRLTMRLDDGQLEEFLSQFPIAPQPSEIPRAMSVIAGPALQSAPDPLFLQNGIGSQDGAYVREIIVDKRAPDETYVHIAVYSM
;
A
#
# COMPACT_ATOMS: atom_id res chain seq x y z
N MET A 1 9.46 15.49 7.93
CA MET A 1 8.73 15.97 6.75
C MET A 1 7.47 15.12 6.62
N TRP A 2 6.33 15.66 6.18
CA TRP A 2 5.11 14.85 6.02
C TRP A 2 5.18 14.01 4.73
N PRO A 3 4.58 12.80 4.70
CA PRO A 3 4.40 12.03 3.47
C PRO A 3 3.74 12.83 2.35
N GLU A 4 4.15 12.59 1.10
CA GLU A 4 3.44 13.12 -0.06
C GLU A 4 2.30 12.15 -0.42
N ILE A 5 1.06 12.63 -0.39
CA ILE A 5 -0.10 11.89 -0.89
C ILE A 5 -0.21 12.14 -2.39
N LEU A 6 -0.08 11.08 -3.18
CA LEU A 6 -0.19 11.16 -4.65
C LEU A 6 -1.64 11.08 -5.12
N ASP A 7 -2.43 10.18 -4.52
CA ASP A 7 -3.85 10.05 -4.81
C ASP A 7 -4.58 9.26 -3.70
N ALA A 8 -5.87 9.50 -3.54
CA ALA A 8 -6.74 8.81 -2.61
C ALA A 8 -8.16 8.69 -3.21
N GLU A 9 -8.68 7.47 -3.29
CA GLU A 9 -10.01 7.22 -3.84
C GLU A 9 -10.80 6.17 -3.06
N SER A 10 -12.12 6.25 -3.18
CA SER A 10 -13.06 5.25 -2.66
C SER A 10 -13.99 4.79 -3.76
N ASP A 11 -14.16 3.48 -3.91
CA ASP A 11 -15.15 2.87 -4.79
C ASP A 11 -16.20 2.14 -3.93
N SER A 12 -17.47 2.44 -4.17
CA SER A 12 -18.63 1.94 -3.41
C SER A 12 -19.47 0.97 -4.25
N GLY A 13 -18.84 -0.14 -4.65
CA GLY A 13 -19.50 -1.28 -5.28
C GLY A 13 -20.27 -2.15 -4.29
N ALA A 14 -20.22 -3.48 -4.45
CA ALA A 14 -20.77 -4.41 -3.47
C ALA A 14 -20.00 -4.35 -2.13
N ASP A 15 -18.67 -4.24 -2.21
CA ASP A 15 -17.78 -3.90 -1.12
C ASP A 15 -17.24 -2.49 -1.29
N THR A 16 -17.09 -1.75 -0.18
CA THR A 16 -16.44 -0.45 -0.24
C THR A 16 -14.93 -0.65 -0.22
N ARG A 17 -14.24 -0.15 -1.24
CA ARG A 17 -12.78 -0.20 -1.33
C ARG A 17 -12.19 1.20 -1.22
N TYR A 18 -11.38 1.42 -0.20
CA TYR A 18 -10.57 2.61 0.00
C TYR A 18 -9.16 2.37 -0.51
N ARG A 19 -8.60 3.30 -1.27
CA ARG A 19 -7.24 3.24 -1.81
C ARG A 19 -6.49 4.55 -1.55
N LEU A 20 -5.21 4.43 -1.21
CA LEU A 20 -4.30 5.55 -0.98
C LEU A 20 -2.94 5.20 -1.59
N THR A 21 -2.34 6.12 -2.32
CA THR A 21 -0.94 6.03 -2.75
C THR A 21 -0.14 7.19 -2.19
N MET A 22 1.01 6.89 -1.60
CA MET A 22 1.93 7.87 -1.04
C MET A 22 3.32 7.70 -1.64
N ARG A 23 4.08 8.79 -1.70
CA ARG A 23 5.52 8.75 -1.89
C ARG A 23 6.21 9.05 -0.56
N LEU A 24 7.13 8.16 -0.18
CA LEU A 24 7.88 8.21 1.08
C LEU A 24 9.40 8.25 0.80
N ASP A 25 10.12 9.02 1.61
CA ASP A 25 11.57 8.88 1.78
C ASP A 25 11.92 7.65 2.64
N ASP A 26 13.22 7.33 2.77
CA ASP A 26 13.65 6.12 3.48
C ASP A 26 13.31 6.14 4.99
N GLY A 27 13.35 7.32 5.63
CA GLY A 27 13.01 7.46 7.05
C GLY A 27 11.50 7.38 7.29
N GLN A 28 10.71 7.98 6.40
CA GLN A 28 9.25 7.88 6.41
C GLN A 28 8.78 6.44 6.16
N LEU A 29 9.46 5.70 5.28
CA LEU A 29 9.16 4.29 5.04
C LEU A 29 9.41 3.46 6.30
N GLU A 30 10.54 3.65 6.98
CA GLU A 30 10.86 2.96 8.23
C GLU A 30 9.79 3.24 9.30
N GLU A 31 9.44 4.51 9.51
CA GLU A 31 8.40 4.90 10.46
C GLU A 31 7.05 4.28 10.10
N PHE A 32 6.65 4.31 8.83
CA PHE A 32 5.43 3.70 8.34
C PHE A 32 5.40 2.19 8.60
N LEU A 33 6.46 1.47 8.24
CA LEU A 33 6.54 0.01 8.40
C LEU A 33 6.57 -0.43 9.86
N SER A 34 7.06 0.42 10.77
CA SER A 34 7.05 0.14 12.22
C SER A 34 5.65 0.00 12.82
N GLN A 35 4.62 0.51 12.14
CA GLN A 35 3.22 0.43 12.58
C GLN A 35 2.60 -0.96 12.36
N PHE A 36 3.28 -1.84 11.60
CA PHE A 36 2.75 -3.14 11.24
C PHE A 36 3.38 -4.24 12.11
N PRO A 37 2.56 -5.14 12.71
CA PRO A 37 3.08 -6.25 13.51
C PRO A 37 3.81 -7.29 12.64
N ILE A 38 3.54 -7.30 11.34
CA ILE A 38 4.19 -8.16 10.34
C ILE A 38 4.59 -7.25 9.18
N ALA A 39 5.87 -7.26 8.83
CA ALA A 39 6.37 -6.48 7.71
C ALA A 39 5.94 -7.07 6.36
N PRO A 40 5.66 -6.24 5.34
CA PRO A 40 5.52 -6.69 3.95
C PRO A 40 6.72 -7.54 3.51
N GLN A 41 6.46 -8.59 2.74
CA GLN A 41 7.46 -9.55 2.27
C GLN A 41 7.61 -9.48 0.76
N PRO A 42 8.78 -9.82 0.18
CA PRO A 42 8.94 -9.89 -1.27
C PRO A 42 7.88 -10.76 -1.93
N SER A 43 7.25 -10.25 -3.00
CA SER A 43 6.17 -10.95 -3.69
C SER A 43 6.01 -10.48 -5.12
N GLU A 44 5.66 -11.40 -6.02
CA GLU A 44 5.38 -11.10 -7.43
C GLU A 44 3.91 -10.70 -7.68
N ILE A 45 3.01 -10.94 -6.72
CA ILE A 45 1.57 -10.61 -6.82
C ILE A 45 1.34 -9.14 -7.24
N PRO A 46 2.03 -8.13 -6.64
CA PRO A 46 1.82 -6.74 -6.99
C PRO A 46 2.01 -6.42 -8.47
N ARG A 47 2.87 -7.15 -9.19
CA ARG A 47 3.14 -6.88 -10.61
C ARG A 47 1.90 -7.05 -11.50
N ALA A 48 0.95 -7.89 -11.10
CA ALA A 48 -0.31 -8.08 -11.82
C ALA A 48 -1.39 -7.06 -11.42
N MET A 49 -1.14 -6.24 -10.40
CA MET A 49 -2.12 -5.30 -9.85
C MET A 49 -2.03 -3.93 -10.56
N SER A 50 -3.16 -3.21 -10.54
CA SER A 50 -3.23 -1.82 -10.98
C SER A 50 -3.16 -0.89 -9.76
N VAL A 51 -2.50 0.25 -9.93
CA VAL A 51 -2.36 1.29 -8.91
C VAL A 51 -3.03 2.58 -9.38
N ILE A 52 -3.41 3.41 -8.41
CA ILE A 52 -4.17 4.64 -8.64
C ILE A 52 -3.25 5.83 -8.97
N ALA A 53 -1.98 5.76 -8.51
CA ALA A 53 -0.92 6.70 -8.82
C ALA A 53 0.45 6.01 -8.73
N GLY A 54 1.50 6.71 -9.15
CA GLY A 54 2.87 6.21 -9.18
C GLY A 54 3.18 5.34 -10.42
N PRO A 55 4.39 4.78 -10.49
CA PRO A 55 4.80 3.91 -11.59
C PRO A 55 4.00 2.61 -11.65
N ALA A 56 3.91 2.04 -12.84
CA ALA A 56 3.25 0.76 -13.05
C ALA A 56 4.01 -0.38 -12.33
N LEU A 57 3.31 -1.15 -11.49
CA LEU A 57 3.91 -2.20 -10.64
C LEU A 57 4.55 -3.35 -11.45
N GLN A 58 4.16 -3.52 -12.72
CA GLN A 58 4.77 -4.50 -13.62
C GLN A 58 6.30 -4.31 -13.71
N SER A 59 6.75 -3.06 -13.58
CA SER A 59 8.16 -2.67 -13.67
C SER A 59 8.86 -2.53 -12.31
N ALA A 60 8.17 -2.78 -11.19
CA ALA A 60 8.74 -2.64 -9.83
C ALA A 60 9.99 -3.53 -9.68
N PRO A 61 11.14 -3.06 -9.18
CA PRO A 61 12.32 -3.90 -9.07
C PRO A 61 12.07 -5.10 -8.14
N ASP A 62 11.71 -4.81 -6.88
CA ASP A 62 11.52 -5.81 -5.82
C ASP A 62 10.30 -5.43 -4.96
N PRO A 63 9.05 -5.59 -5.47
CA PRO A 63 7.88 -5.17 -4.73
C PRO A 63 7.68 -6.02 -3.46
N LEU A 64 7.36 -5.36 -2.35
CA LEU A 64 6.94 -6.02 -1.12
C LEU A 64 5.42 -6.00 -1.01
N PHE A 65 4.88 -7.03 -0.39
CA PHE A 65 3.44 -7.21 -0.23
C PHE A 65 3.08 -7.70 1.17
N LEU A 66 2.02 -7.12 1.71
CA LEU A 66 1.31 -7.60 2.89
C LEU A 66 -0.18 -7.61 2.58
N GLN A 67 -0.84 -8.73 2.85
CA GLN A 67 -2.30 -8.80 2.91
C GLN A 67 -2.69 -9.41 4.26
N ASN A 68 -3.51 -8.69 5.03
CA ASN A 68 -3.94 -9.19 6.33
C ASN A 68 -5.35 -8.68 6.71
N GLY A 69 -6.05 -9.47 7.51
CA GLY A 69 -7.29 -9.03 8.14
C GLY A 69 -7.00 -8.03 9.27
N ILE A 70 -7.83 -6.99 9.36
CA ILE A 70 -7.84 -6.04 10.47
C ILE A 70 -9.26 -5.91 11.01
N GLY A 71 -9.39 -5.87 12.35
CA GLY A 71 -10.67 -5.60 13.01
C GLY A 71 -10.81 -4.12 13.35
N SER A 72 -12.02 -3.61 13.26
CA SER A 72 -12.40 -2.28 13.77
C SER A 72 -13.76 -2.34 14.46
N GLN A 73 -14.22 -1.21 15.02
CA GLN A 73 -15.56 -1.11 15.61
C GLN A 73 -16.67 -1.35 14.57
N ASP A 74 -16.39 -1.06 13.30
CA ASP A 74 -17.35 -1.13 12.19
C ASP A 74 -17.35 -2.49 11.47
N GLY A 75 -16.44 -3.40 11.85
CA GLY A 75 -16.35 -4.75 11.28
C GLY A 75 -14.93 -5.19 10.95
N ALA A 76 -14.84 -6.30 10.22
CA ALA A 76 -13.59 -6.86 9.71
C ALA A 76 -13.31 -6.36 8.30
N TYR A 77 -12.05 -6.00 8.05
CA TYR A 77 -11.58 -5.52 6.76
C TYR A 77 -10.38 -6.32 6.32
N VAL A 78 -10.16 -6.41 5.01
CA VAL A 78 -8.86 -6.79 4.45
C VAL A 78 -8.07 -5.52 4.17
N ARG A 79 -6.80 -5.54 4.53
CA ARG A 79 -5.83 -4.52 4.15
C ARG A 79 -4.75 -5.13 3.28
N GLU A 80 -4.43 -4.43 2.19
CA GLU A 80 -3.29 -4.70 1.32
C GLU A 80 -2.31 -3.54 1.41
N ILE A 81 -1.02 -3.85 1.55
CA ILE A 81 0.08 -2.89 1.49
C ILE A 81 1.06 -3.39 0.42
N ILE A 82 1.38 -2.52 -0.52
CA ILE A 82 2.43 -2.73 -1.52
C ILE A 82 3.50 -1.66 -1.30
N VAL A 83 4.77 -2.09 -1.22
CA VAL A 83 5.92 -1.18 -1.22
C VAL A 83 6.68 -1.34 -2.52
N ASP A 84 6.78 -0.26 -3.28
CA ASP A 84 7.49 -0.17 -4.55
C ASP A 84 8.66 0.82 -4.41
N LYS A 85 9.83 0.32 -4.01
CA LYS A 85 11.06 1.11 -3.89
C LYS A 85 11.80 1.12 -5.23
N ARG A 86 11.95 2.30 -5.84
CA ARG A 86 12.58 2.49 -7.15
C ARG A 86 14.01 3.02 -7.06
N ALA A 87 14.27 3.86 -6.07
CA ALA A 87 15.57 4.46 -5.78
C ALA A 87 15.65 4.86 -4.30
N PRO A 88 16.83 5.29 -3.79
CA PRO A 88 16.91 5.95 -2.49
C PRO A 88 15.95 7.15 -2.44
N ASP A 89 15.18 7.27 -1.36
CA ASP A 89 14.17 8.32 -1.16
C ASP A 89 13.07 8.38 -2.25
N GLU A 90 12.92 7.29 -3.01
CA GLU A 90 11.86 7.11 -3.99
C GLU A 90 11.15 5.78 -3.74
N THR A 91 10.26 5.79 -2.76
CA THR A 91 9.37 4.66 -2.46
C THR A 91 7.92 5.06 -2.63
N TYR A 92 7.18 4.26 -3.40
CA TYR A 92 5.73 4.38 -3.53
C TYR A 92 5.07 3.33 -2.63
N VAL A 93 4.16 3.76 -1.78
CA VAL A 93 3.38 2.87 -0.90
C VAL A 93 1.93 2.92 -1.34
N HIS A 94 1.38 1.76 -1.68
CA HIS A 94 -0.02 1.61 -2.06
C HIS A 94 -0.76 0.87 -0.97
N ILE A 95 -1.84 1.47 -0.49
CA ILE A 95 -2.69 0.94 0.56
C ILE A 95 -4.07 0.71 -0.05
N ALA A 96 -4.63 -0.48 0.15
CA ALA A 96 -6.03 -0.74 -0.09
C ALA A 96 -6.67 -1.32 1.17
N VAL A 97 -7.87 -0.87 1.52
CA VAL A 97 -8.70 -1.43 2.59
C VAL A 97 -10.09 -1.66 2.04
N TYR A 98 -10.66 -2.85 2.25
CA TYR A 98 -11.99 -3.17 1.78
C TYR A 98 -12.75 -4.06 2.76
N SER A 99 -14.08 -3.92 2.77
CA SER A 99 -14.98 -4.80 3.53
C SER A 99 -14.92 -6.23 3.01
N MET A 100 -15.26 -7.18 3.88
CA MET A 100 -15.59 -8.57 3.52
C MET A 100 -17.10 -8.78 3.58
#